data_AF-A0A2S0NF99-F1
#
_entry.id   AF-A0A2S0NF99-F1
#
_cell.length_a   1.000
_cell.length_b   1.000
_cell.length_c   1.000
_cell.angle_alpha   90.00
_cell.angle_beta   90.00
_cell.angle_gamma   90.00
#
_symmetry.space_group_name_H-M   'P 1'
#
loop_
_entity.id
_entity.type
_entity.pdbx_description
1 polymer ?
#
loop_
_entity_poly.entity_id
_entity_poly.type
_entity_poly.pdbx_seq_one_letter_code
_entity_poly.pdbx_strand_id
1 'polypeptide(L)' 'MPHRDAIASLNQALAAIDVMIRSGKGQGGRLVDMAREARQAASVLAAPRPRAPAAPRDEAVTEEV' A
#
# COMPACT_ATOMS: atom_id res chain seq x y z
N MET A 1 -8.13 -10.72 1.93
CA MET A 1 -8.63 -9.32 1.88
C MET A 1 -7.48 -8.34 2.21
N PRO A 2 -6.37 -8.37 1.45
CA PRO A 2 -5.08 -7.76 1.87
C PRO A 2 -5.11 -6.22 1.97
N HIS A 3 -5.99 -5.57 1.22
CA HIS A 3 -6.09 -4.12 1.18
C HIS A 3 -6.74 -3.54 2.45
N ARG A 4 -7.71 -4.24 3.04
CA ARG A 4 -8.40 -3.79 4.27
C ARG A 4 -7.47 -3.90 5.48
N ASP A 5 -6.67 -4.95 5.53
CA ASP A 5 -5.67 -5.19 6.58
C ASP A 5 -4.55 -4.13 6.52
N ALA A 6 -4.13 -3.73 5.32
CA ALA A 6 -3.15 -2.65 5.13
C ALA A 6 -3.65 -1.28 5.60
N ILE A 7 -4.93 -0.95 5.37
CA ILE A 7 -5.54 0.30 5.87
C ILE A 7 -5.61 0.29 7.39
N ALA A 8 -6.03 -0.82 8.00
CA ALA A 8 -6.10 -0.95 9.45
C ALA A 8 -4.72 -0.80 10.10
N SER A 9 -3.71 -1.45 9.52
CA SER A 9 -2.32 -1.37 9.97
C SER A 9 -1.75 0.06 9.86
N LEU A 10 -2.00 0.76 8.75
CA LEU A 10 -1.58 2.16 8.57
C LEU A 10 -2.20 3.08 9.63
N ASN A 11 -3.51 2.97 9.86
CA ASN A 11 -4.21 3.79 10.85
C ASN A 11 -3.68 3.55 12.28
N GLN A 12 -3.37 2.30 12.60
CA GLN A 12 -2.80 1.93 13.90
C GLN A 12 -1.41 2.53 14.09
N ALA A 13 -0.54 2.46 13.08
CA ALA A 13 0.80 3.06 13.14
C ALA A 13 0.74 4.58 13.33
N LEU A 14 -0.16 5.27 12.61
CA LEU A 14 -0.36 6.71 12.74
C LEU A 14 -0.86 7.11 14.14
N ALA A 15 -1.81 6.36 14.71
CA ALA A 15 -2.30 6.60 16.06
C ALA A 15 -1.19 6.43 17.12
N ALA A 16 -0.33 5.41 16.97
CA ALA A 16 0.79 5.17 17.88
C ALA A 16 1.85 6.29 17.82
N ILE A 17 2.16 6.77 16.62
CA ILE A 17 3.04 7.95 16.40
C ILE A 17 2.48 9.16 17.13
N ASP A 18 1.20 9.48 16.93
CA ASP A 18 0.55 10.66 17.50
C ASP A 18 0.51 10.62 19.05
N VAL A 19 0.23 9.45 19.64
CA VAL A 19 0.30 9.24 21.10
C VAL A 19 1.72 9.44 21.62
N MET A 20 2.75 8.94 20.93
CA MET A 20 4.13 9.10 21.38
C MET A 20 4.64 10.54 21.26
N ILE A 21 4.22 11.28 20.24
CA ILE A 21 4.52 12.71 20.12
C ILE A 21 3.85 13.49 21.25
N ARG A 22 2.54 13.29 21.47
CA ARG A 22 1.78 14.04 22.49
C ARG A 22 2.20 13.73 23.92
N SER A 23 2.64 12.50 24.20
CA SER A 23 3.12 12.13 25.54
C SER A 23 4.52 12.63 25.86
N GLY A 24 5.23 13.27 24.90
CA GLY A 24 6.62 13.71 25.08
C GLY A 24 7.62 12.56 25.25
N LYS A 25 7.17 11.30 25.10
CA LYS A 25 7.99 10.08 25.18
C LYS A 25 8.55 9.67 23.82
N GLY A 26 8.64 10.62 22.89
CA GLY A 26 9.13 10.41 21.54
C GLY A 26 10.59 9.99 21.54
N GLN A 27 10.86 8.69 21.73
CA GLN A 27 12.17 8.12 21.42
C GLN A 27 12.31 8.14 19.91
N GLY A 28 13.17 9.03 19.39
CA GLY A 28 13.34 9.26 17.95
C GLY A 28 13.50 7.98 17.14
N GLY A 29 14.21 6.98 17.67
CA GLY A 29 14.33 5.65 17.05
C GLY A 29 12.99 4.94 16.85
N ARG A 30 12.15 4.85 17.88
CA ARG A 30 10.84 4.19 17.79
C ARG A 30 9.88 4.92 16.84
N LEU A 31 9.96 6.26 16.79
CA LEU A 31 9.17 7.05 15.84
C LEU A 31 9.59 6.78 14.40
N VAL A 32 10.90 6.64 14.13
CA VAL A 32 11.43 6.29 12.82
C VAL A 32 10.98 4.90 12.39
N ASP A 33 10.97 3.92 13.30
CA ASP A 33 10.53 2.55 13.01
C ASP A 33 9.04 2.51 12.62
N MET A 34 8.16 3.15 13.40
CA MET A 34 6.74 3.22 13.05
C MET A 34 6.47 4.00 11.76
N ALA A 35 7.26 5.06 11.49
CA ALA A 35 7.15 5.79 10.23
C ALA A 35 7.56 4.91 9.03
N ARG A 36 8.51 3.98 9.21
CA ARG A 36 8.86 2.99 8.18
C ARG A 36 7.74 1.98 7.97
N GLU A 37 7.14 1.45 9.03
CA GLU A 37 6.00 0.54 8.92
C GLU A 37 4.80 1.19 8.21
N ALA A 38 4.47 2.43 8.58
CA ALA A 38 3.43 3.21 7.92
C ALA A 38 3.70 3.40 6.42
N ARG A 39 4.96 3.66 6.03
CA ARG A 39 5.35 3.77 4.61
C ARG A 39 5.23 2.45 3.86
N GLN A 40 5.59 1.33 4.49
CA GLN A 40 5.42 0.01 3.87
C GLN A 40 3.93 -0.31 3.65
N ALA A 41 3.09 -0.08 4.65
CA ALA A 41 1.64 -0.25 4.52
C ALA A 41 1.07 0.65 3.41
N ALA A 42 1.49 1.92 3.34
CA ALA A 42 1.09 2.84 2.29
C ALA A 42 1.56 2.39 0.89
N SER A 43 2.76 1.81 0.77
CA SER A 43 3.25 1.28 -0.51
C SER A 43 2.42 0.11 -1.04
N VAL A 44 1.90 -0.74 -0.14
CA VAL A 44 0.97 -1.83 -0.50
C VAL A 44 -0.37 -1.27 -1.00
N LEU A 45 -0.82 -0.15 -0.42
CA LEU A 45 -2.03 0.54 -0.88
C LEU A 45 -1.82 1.28 -2.21
N ALA A 46 -0.63 1.85 -2.43
CA ALA A 46 -0.27 2.61 -3.62
C ALA A 46 0.25 1.73 -4.77
N ALA A 47 0.48 0.44 -4.54
CA ALA A 47 0.97 -0.47 -5.56
C ALA A 47 0.02 -0.45 -6.77
N PRO A 48 0.51 -0.13 -7.99
CA PRO A 48 -0.31 -0.17 -9.17
C PRO A 48 -0.83 -1.60 -9.34
N ARG A 49 -2.15 -1.74 -9.41
CA ARG A 49 -2.80 -3.01 -9.72
C ARG A 49 -2.12 -3.56 -10.97
N PRO A 50 -1.55 -4.78 -10.96
CA PRO A 50 -0.89 -5.32 -12.14
C PRO A 50 -1.88 -5.22 -13.28
N ARG A 51 -1.53 -4.44 -14.30
CA ARG A 51 -2.34 -4.26 -15.50
C ARG A 51 -2.51 -5.67 -16.07
N ALA A 52 -3.75 -6.15 -16.09
CA ALA A 52 -4.06 -7.47 -16.64
C ALA A 52 -3.39 -7.58 -18.03
N PRO A 53 -2.74 -8.72 -18.36
CA PRO A 53 -2.14 -8.89 -19.67
C PRO A 53 -3.23 -8.60 -20.70
N ALA A 54 -2.96 -7.64 -21.59
CA ALA A 54 -3.86 -7.35 -22.69
C ALA A 54 -4.11 -8.66 -23.43
N ALA A 55 -5.37 -9.10 -23.45
CA ALA A 55 -5.75 -10.27 -24.23
C ALA A 55 -5.25 -10.07 -25.66
N PRO A 56 -4.62 -11.08 -26.28
CA PRO A 56 -4.26 -10.99 -27.69
C PRO A 56 -5.55 -10.68 -28.46
N ARG A 57 -5.53 -9.57 -29.22
CA ARG A 57 -6.57 -9.33 -30.21
C ARG A 57 -6.43 -10.45 -31.23
N ASP A 58 -7.39 -11.36 -31.26
CA ASP A 58 -7.64 -12.20 -32.41
C ASP A 58 -7.89 -11.26 -33.60
N GLU A 59 -6.84 -11.01 -34.38
CA GLU A 59 -7.00 -10.58 -35.76
C GLU A 59 -7.52 -11.80 -36.51
N ALA A 60 -8.85 -11.92 -36.47
CA ALA A 60 -9.60 -12.82 -37.31
C ALA A 60 -9.16 -12.59 -38.76
N VAL A 61 -8.55 -13.64 -39.31
CA VAL A 61 -8.32 -13.85 -40.73
C VAL A 61 -9.63 -13.61 -41.47
N THR A 62 -9.75 -12.47 -42.15
CA THR A 62 -10.68 -12.34 -43.28
C THR A 62 -9.92 -12.74 -44.53
N GLU A 63 -9.87 -14.05 -44.74
CA GLU A 63 -9.78 -14.65 -46.06
C GLU A 63 -11.21 -14.65 -46.62
N GLU A 64 -11.50 -13.83 -47.63
CA GLU A 64 -12.61 -14.12 -48.54
C GLU A 64 -12.38 -13.43 -49.92
N VAL A 65 -11.99 -14.29 -50.88
CA VAL A 65 -12.26 -14.37 -52.33
C VAL A 65 -12.17 -13.11 -53.19
#